data_AF-A0A845CBL5-F1
#
_entry.id   AF-A0A845CBL5-F1
#
_cell.length_a   1.000
_cell.length_b   1.000
_cell.length_c   1.000
_cell.angle_alpha   90.00
_cell.angle_beta   90.00
_cell.angle_gamma   90.00
#
_symmetry.space_group_name_H-M   'P 1'
#
loop_
_entity.id
_entity.type
_entity.pdbx_description
1 polymer ?
#
loop_
_entity_poly.entity_id
_entity_poly.type
_entity_poly.pdbx_seq_one_letter_code
_entity_poly.pdbx_strand_id
1 'polypeptide(L)'
;SMWIARGEFADVLSSLSGSIKALKVSPGKYWLMQKIYHHIVAIMSLVACVTGILMLLKIDSPFWTRDPYVFSGESWGIIYVLHDFSGLCFIPLIMMHVYFAIRPEKLFYTRSMIKGWITDDEYRAHHDPEKCNVKRKG
;
A
#
# COMPACT_ATOMS: atom_id res chain seq x y z
N SER A 1 8.43 -0.71 11.97
CA SER A 1 7.01 -0.36 11.87
C SER A 1 6.62 -0.20 10.40
N MET A 2 5.39 -0.54 10.02
CA MET A 2 4.83 -0.31 8.67
C MET A 2 4.39 1.15 8.49
N TRP A 3 4.03 1.81 9.59
CA TRP A 3 3.60 3.20 9.65
C TRP A 3 4.77 4.17 9.47
N ILE A 4 4.52 5.28 8.78
CA ILE A 4 5.50 6.36 8.60
C ILE A 4 5.72 7.03 9.96
N ALA A 5 6.94 6.96 10.48
CA ALA A 5 7.30 7.65 11.71
C ALA A 5 7.42 9.17 11.45
N ARG A 6 7.18 10.01 12.47
CA ARG A 6 7.25 11.48 12.34
C ARG A 6 8.57 11.99 11.74
N GLY A 7 9.70 11.33 12.03
CA GLY A 7 11.00 11.66 11.45
C GLY A 7 11.14 11.35 9.96
N GLU A 8 10.39 10.37 9.44
CA GLU A 8 10.45 9.97 8.02
C GLU A 8 9.67 10.92 7.10
N PHE A 9 8.79 11.78 7.64
CA PHE A 9 8.07 12.78 6.84
C PHE A 9 9.01 13.87 6.28
N ALA A 10 10.06 14.25 7.02
CA ALA A 10 11.09 15.16 6.54
C ALA A 10 11.88 14.56 5.37
N ASP A 11 12.08 13.23 5.39
CA ASP A 11 12.73 12.48 4.32
C ASP A 11 11.85 12.37 3.06
N VAL A 12 10.52 12.23 3.23
CA VAL A 12 9.56 12.28 2.12
C VAL A 12 9.57 13.65 1.45
N LEU A 13 9.52 14.72 2.25
CA LEU A 13 9.47 16.10 1.73
C LEU A 13 10.79 16.49 1.04
N SER A 14 11.94 16.06 1.57
CA SER A 14 13.25 16.30 0.96
C SER A 14 13.50 15.46 -0.31
N SER A 15 12.90 14.26 -0.39
CA SER A 15 12.90 13.43 -1.60
C SER A 15 12.04 14.04 -2.72
N LEU A 16 10.87 14.59 -2.38
CA LEU A 16 10.01 15.37 -3.30
C LEU A 16 10.68 16.66 -3.80
N SER A 17 11.56 17.25 -2.97
CA SER A 17 12.37 18.44 -3.31
C SER A 17 13.57 18.13 -4.25
N GLY A 18 13.72 16.88 -4.72
CA GLY A 18 14.73 16.51 -5.72
C GLY A 18 16.14 16.29 -5.15
N SER A 19 16.30 16.21 -3.82
CA SER A 19 17.61 15.96 -3.21
C SER A 19 18.00 14.48 -3.32
N ILE A 20 18.80 14.14 -4.33
CA ILE A 20 19.30 12.77 -4.59
C ILE A 20 20.07 12.18 -3.38
N LYS A 21 20.62 13.02 -2.49
CA LYS A 21 21.28 12.57 -1.25
C LYS A 21 20.30 11.97 -0.21
N ALA A 22 19.04 12.39 -0.19
CA ALA A 22 18.03 11.89 0.76
C ALA A 22 17.53 10.46 0.41
N LEU A 23 17.69 10.04 -0.86
CA LEU A 23 17.46 8.64 -1.28
C LEU A 23 18.47 7.64 -0.66
N LYS A 24 19.56 8.14 -0.05
CA LYS A 24 20.61 7.36 0.60
C LYS A 24 20.39 7.20 2.11
N VAL A 25 19.18 7.39 2.63
CA VAL A 25 18.87 6.99 4.01
C VAL A 25 18.70 5.46 4.04
N SER A 26 19.69 4.82 4.64
CA SER A 26 19.83 3.36 4.75
C SER A 26 18.51 2.69 5.20
N PRO A 27 18.06 1.62 4.53
CA PRO A 27 16.77 1.01 4.77
C PRO A 27 16.76 0.31 6.14
N GLY A 28 15.77 0.65 6.97
CA GLY A 28 15.34 -0.26 8.05
C GLY A 28 14.65 -1.51 7.47
N LYS A 29 13.67 -2.06 8.18
CA LYS A 29 12.92 -3.25 7.71
C LYS A 29 12.14 -3.05 6.40
N TYR A 30 11.68 -1.83 6.12
CA TYR A 30 10.94 -1.48 4.90
C TYR A 30 11.50 -0.19 4.30
N TRP A 31 11.67 -0.19 2.98
CA TRP A 31 12.09 1.00 2.23
C TRP A 31 10.98 2.07 2.27
N LEU A 32 11.35 3.36 2.30
CA LEU A 32 10.39 4.47 2.40
C LEU A 32 9.30 4.43 1.29
N MET A 33 9.71 4.26 0.04
CA MET A 33 8.80 4.08 -1.11
C MET A 33 7.88 2.86 -0.97
N GLN A 34 8.34 1.77 -0.36
CA GLN A 34 7.49 0.62 -0.09
C GLN A 34 6.41 0.98 0.94
N LYS A 35 6.74 1.73 1.99
CA LYS A 35 5.74 2.21 2.97
C LYS A 35 4.71 3.12 2.30
N ILE A 36 5.14 4.09 1.49
CA ILE A 36 4.24 5.01 0.77
C ILE A 36 3.31 4.24 -0.16
N TYR A 37 3.85 3.30 -0.93
CA TYR A 37 3.08 2.45 -1.82
C TYR A 37 1.94 1.74 -1.07
N HIS A 38 2.23 1.13 0.08
CA HIS A 38 1.21 0.44 0.87
C HIS A 38 0.20 1.39 1.51
N HIS A 39 0.58 2.62 1.86
CA HIS A 39 -0.37 3.63 2.34
C HIS A 39 -1.31 4.07 1.21
N ILE A 40 -0.80 4.28 -0.01
CA ILE A 40 -1.63 4.58 -1.18
C ILE A 40 -2.63 3.45 -1.40
N VAL A 41 -2.16 2.20 -1.45
CA VAL A 41 -3.03 1.02 -1.60
C VAL A 41 -4.08 0.96 -0.48
N ALA A 42 -3.68 1.18 0.78
CA ALA A 42 -4.62 1.15 1.91
C ALA A 42 -5.70 2.24 1.81
N ILE A 43 -5.34 3.46 1.42
CA ILE A 43 -6.28 4.58 1.24
C ILE A 43 -7.23 4.28 0.09
N MET A 44 -6.72 3.85 -1.06
CA MET A 44 -7.56 3.53 -2.23
C MET A 44 -8.51 2.36 -1.92
N SER A 45 -8.04 1.35 -1.18
CA SER A 45 -8.87 0.23 -0.72
C SER A 45 -9.96 0.70 0.21
N LEU A 46 -9.64 1.59 1.15
CA LEU A 46 -10.63 2.15 2.08
C LEU A 46 -11.70 2.94 1.32
N VAL A 47 -11.31 3.79 0.38
CA VAL A 47 -12.24 4.53 -0.48
C VAL A 47 -13.14 3.58 -1.27
N ALA A 48 -12.55 2.56 -1.92
CA ALA A 48 -13.31 1.57 -2.69
C ALA A 48 -14.28 0.76 -1.81
N CYS A 49 -13.86 0.35 -0.61
CA CYS A 49 -14.72 -0.36 0.33
C CYS A 49 -15.88 0.51 0.82
N VAL A 50 -15.62 1.75 1.26
CA VAL A 50 -16.67 2.64 1.77
C VAL A 50 -17.67 2.98 0.67
N THR A 51 -17.19 3.41 -0.50
CA THR A 51 -18.06 3.74 -1.64
C THR A 51 -18.80 2.50 -2.17
N GLY A 52 -18.16 1.33 -2.19
CA GLY A 52 -18.78 0.07 -2.59
C GLY A 52 -19.90 -0.34 -1.64
N ILE A 53 -19.69 -0.24 -0.33
CA ILE A 53 -20.73 -0.51 0.68
C ILE A 53 -21.92 0.44 0.50
N LEU A 54 -21.66 1.74 0.26
CA LEU A 54 -22.73 2.70 -0.02
C LEU A 54 -23.50 2.33 -1.29
N MET A 55 -22.81 1.89 -2.35
CA MET A 55 -23.45 1.47 -3.61
C MET A 55 -24.30 0.20 -3.45
N LEU A 56 -23.97 -0.70 -2.53
CA LEU A 56 -24.79 -1.89 -2.24
C LEU A 56 -26.17 -1.54 -1.67
N LEU A 57 -26.38 -0.34 -1.11
CA LEU A 57 -27.69 0.14 -0.65
C LEU A 57 -28.69 0.34 -1.82
N LYS A 58 -28.20 0.50 -3.06
CA LYS A 58 -29.05 0.62 -4.26
C LYS A 58 -29.45 -0.73 -4.87
N ILE A 59 -29.03 -1.84 -4.30
CA ILE A 59 -29.34 -3.18 -4.79
C ILE A 59 -30.13 -3.92 -3.71
N ASP A 60 -31.14 -4.68 -4.12
CA ASP A 60 -31.83 -5.59 -3.21
C ASP A 60 -30.86 -6.68 -2.74
N SER A 61 -30.60 -6.73 -1.44
CA SER A 61 -29.73 -7.75 -0.84
C SER A 61 -30.49 -8.54 0.23
N PRO A 62 -30.02 -9.74 0.61
CA PRO A 62 -30.65 -10.50 1.68
C PRO A 62 -30.70 -9.76 3.03
N PHE A 63 -29.85 -8.75 3.22
CA PHE A 63 -29.73 -7.99 4.46
C PHE A 63 -30.52 -6.67 4.47
N TRP A 64 -30.99 -6.20 3.30
CA TRP A 64 -31.72 -4.94 3.18
C TRP A 64 -32.55 -4.82 1.89
N THR A 65 -33.61 -4.03 1.95
CA THR A 65 -34.42 -3.64 0.79
C THR A 65 -33.81 -2.41 0.12
N ARG A 66 -33.85 -2.36 -1.22
CA ARG A 66 -33.35 -1.22 -2.00
C ARG A 66 -34.10 0.07 -1.66
N ASP A 67 -33.35 1.09 -1.24
CA ASP A 67 -33.85 2.46 -1.14
C ASP A 67 -32.96 3.42 -1.95
N PRO A 68 -33.41 3.87 -3.14
CA PRO A 68 -32.64 4.79 -3.97
C PRO A 68 -32.65 6.24 -3.46
N TYR A 69 -33.45 6.58 -2.44
CA TYR A 69 -33.65 7.96 -1.96
C TYR A 69 -32.84 8.30 -0.69
N VAL A 70 -31.96 7.40 -0.24
CA VAL A 70 -31.09 7.62 0.94
C VAL A 70 -30.15 8.83 0.75
N PHE A 71 -29.71 9.09 -0.49
CA PHE A 71 -28.87 10.23 -0.83
C PHE A 71 -29.41 10.99 -2.05
N SER A 72 -29.04 12.27 -2.16
CA SER A 72 -29.33 13.08 -3.35
C SER A 72 -28.59 12.55 -4.59
N GLY A 73 -29.11 12.86 -5.78
CA GLY A 73 -28.51 12.42 -7.04
C GLY A 73 -27.06 12.89 -7.23
N GLU A 74 -26.73 14.08 -6.73
CA GLU A 74 -25.37 14.63 -6.76
C GLU A 74 -24.39 13.81 -5.90
N SER A 75 -24.78 13.50 -4.65
CA SER A 75 -23.97 12.68 -3.75
C SER A 75 -23.70 11.30 -4.32
N TRP A 76 -24.71 10.69 -4.96
CA TRP A 76 -24.52 9.43 -5.69
C TRP A 76 -23.49 9.56 -6.82
N GLY A 77 -23.57 10.64 -7.60
CA GLY A 77 -22.58 10.93 -8.65
C GLY A 77 -21.15 10.95 -8.11
N ILE A 78 -20.92 11.63 -6.99
CA ILE A 78 -19.60 11.67 -6.34
C ILE A 78 -19.15 10.28 -5.88
N ILE A 79 -20.05 9.49 -5.29
CA ILE A 79 -19.75 8.12 -4.83
C ILE A 79 -19.28 7.25 -5.99
N TYR A 80 -20.00 7.27 -7.13
CA TYR A 80 -19.63 6.50 -8.31
C TYR A 80 -18.26 6.93 -8.85
N VAL A 81 -18.03 8.24 -8.99
CA VAL A 81 -16.74 8.76 -9.49
C VAL A 81 -15.59 8.36 -8.59
N LEU A 82 -15.75 8.45 -7.27
CA LEU A 82 -14.70 8.05 -6.33
C LEU A 82 -14.44 6.54 -6.34
N HIS A 83 -15.49 5.72 -6.48
CA HIS A 83 -15.37 4.28 -6.59
C HIS A 83 -14.62 3.88 -7.86
N ASP A 84 -15.06 4.40 -9.01
CA ASP A 84 -14.50 4.10 -10.33
C ASP A 84 -13.07 4.64 -10.45
N PHE A 85 -12.80 5.83 -9.92
CA PHE A 85 -11.44 6.38 -9.84
C PHE A 85 -10.53 5.49 -9.00
N SER A 86 -11.04 4.97 -7.87
CA SER A 86 -10.27 4.03 -7.06
C SER A 86 -9.96 2.74 -7.82
N GLY A 87 -10.97 2.16 -8.48
CA GLY A 87 -10.81 1.00 -9.35
C GLY A 87 -9.79 1.23 -10.47
N LEU A 88 -9.84 2.39 -11.13
CA LEU A 88 -8.90 2.75 -12.18
C LEU A 88 -7.47 2.87 -11.65
N CYS A 89 -7.27 3.45 -10.46
CA CYS A 89 -5.96 3.53 -9.81
C CYS A 89 -5.44 2.16 -9.37
N PHE A 90 -6.30 1.19 -9.05
CA PHE A 90 -5.86 -0.16 -8.71
C PHE A 90 -5.18 -0.88 -9.86
N ILE A 91 -5.56 -0.61 -11.11
CA ILE A 91 -4.95 -1.26 -12.29
C ILE A 91 -3.43 -1.05 -12.32
N PRO A 92 -2.88 0.17 -12.39
CA PRO A 92 -1.44 0.39 -12.42
C PRO A 92 -0.76 0.01 -11.10
N LEU A 93 -1.43 0.15 -9.95
CA LEU A 93 -0.88 -0.29 -8.66
C LEU A 93 -0.64 -1.80 -8.65
N ILE A 94 -1.64 -2.60 -9.01
CA ILE A 94 -1.52 -4.06 -9.07
C ILE A 94 -0.47 -4.46 -10.11
N MET A 95 -0.48 -3.86 -11.30
CA MET A 95 0.54 -4.11 -12.32
C MET A 95 1.96 -3.85 -11.79
N MET A 96 2.17 -2.71 -11.12
CA MET A 96 3.45 -2.36 -10.51
C MET A 96 3.85 -3.34 -9.40
N HIS A 97 2.91 -3.77 -8.56
CA HIS A 97 3.15 -4.74 -7.50
C HIS A 97 3.59 -6.10 -8.07
N VAL A 98 2.86 -6.61 -9.06
CA VAL A 98 3.17 -7.86 -9.75
C VAL A 98 4.52 -7.77 -10.46
N TYR A 99 4.80 -6.66 -11.13
CA TYR A 99 6.09 -6.43 -11.77
C TYR A 99 7.26 -6.50 -10.77
N PHE A 100 7.17 -5.81 -9.64
CA PHE A 100 8.21 -5.87 -8.61
C PHE A 100 8.34 -7.25 -7.95
N ALA A 101 7.24 -8.02 -7.88
CA ALA A 101 7.25 -9.37 -7.34
C ALA A 101 7.93 -10.39 -8.28
N ILE A 102 7.83 -10.21 -9.60
CA ILE A 102 8.43 -11.12 -10.59
C ILE A 102 9.88 -10.72 -10.92
N ARG A 103 10.28 -9.47 -10.63
CA ARG A 103 11.61 -8.94 -10.91
C ARG A 103 12.72 -9.84 -10.32
N PRO A 104 13.64 -10.38 -11.13
CA PRO A 104 14.58 -11.44 -10.73
C PRO A 104 15.47 -11.03 -9.55
N GLU A 105 15.87 -9.77 -9.48
CA GLU A 105 16.73 -9.24 -8.43
C GLU A 105 16.01 -9.04 -7.08
N LYS A 106 14.69 -9.27 -7.03
CA LYS A 106 13.84 -9.13 -5.84
C LYS A 106 13.03 -10.39 -5.54
N LEU A 107 13.25 -11.49 -6.26
CA LEU A 107 12.54 -12.77 -6.07
C LEU A 107 12.67 -13.34 -4.66
N PHE A 108 13.74 -13.01 -3.94
CA PHE A 108 13.89 -13.41 -2.53
C PHE A 108 12.77 -12.84 -1.66
N TYR A 109 12.25 -11.63 -1.96
CA TYR A 109 11.08 -11.08 -1.27
C TYR A 109 9.83 -11.92 -1.56
N THR A 110 9.55 -12.24 -2.82
CA THR A 110 8.41 -13.07 -3.23
C THR A 110 8.51 -14.49 -2.65
N ARG A 111 9.71 -15.08 -2.65
CA ARG A 111 9.98 -16.37 -2.00
C ARG A 111 9.69 -16.31 -0.51
N SER A 112 10.07 -15.22 0.17
CA SER A 112 9.77 -15.04 1.59
C SER A 112 8.28 -14.81 1.85
N MET A 113 7.53 -14.19 0.94
CA MET A 113 6.06 -14.09 1.02
C MET A 113 5.38 -15.46 0.91
N ILE A 114 5.90 -16.35 0.06
CA ILE A 114 5.31 -17.69 -0.14
C ILE A 114 5.76 -18.67 0.95
N LYS A 115 7.05 -18.70 1.29
CA LYS A 115 7.64 -19.69 2.20
C LYS A 115 7.73 -19.22 3.65
N GLY A 116 7.65 -17.92 3.92
CA GLY A 116 7.68 -17.36 5.28
C GLY A 116 9.07 -17.22 5.91
N TRP A 117 10.17 -17.45 5.18
CA TRP A 117 11.54 -17.34 5.71
C TRP A 117 12.49 -16.63 4.74
N ILE A 118 13.52 -16.00 5.31
CA ILE A 118 14.63 -15.31 4.62
C ILE A 118 15.96 -15.74 5.26
N THR A 119 17.00 -15.93 4.45
CA THR A 119 18.34 -16.34 4.93
C THR A 119 19.08 -15.13 5.52
N ASP A 120 19.92 -15.34 6.55
CA ASP A 120 20.68 -14.25 7.21
C ASP A 120 21.62 -13.51 6.25
N ASP A 121 22.24 -14.23 5.31
CA ASP A 121 23.12 -13.63 4.29
C ASP A 121 22.36 -12.72 3.31
N GLU A 122 21.17 -13.14 2.88
CA GLU A 122 20.27 -12.34 2.01
C GLU A 122 19.72 -11.12 2.75
N TYR A 123 19.48 -11.26 4.05
CA TYR A 123 18.98 -10.21 4.91
C TYR A 123 20.02 -9.09 5.10
N ARG A 124 21.28 -9.44 5.39
CA ARG A 124 22.38 -8.47 5.58
C ARG A 124 22.81 -7.77 4.29
N ALA A 125 22.62 -8.42 3.14
CA ALA A 125 22.92 -7.83 1.83
C ALA A 125 21.95 -6.69 1.44
N HIS A 126 20.76 -6.62 2.05
CA HIS A 126 19.69 -5.73 1.62
C HIS A 126 19.05 -4.88 2.73
N HIS A 127 19.35 -5.15 4.00
CA HIS A 127 18.85 -4.40 5.15
C HIS A 127 19.98 -3.99 6.09
N ASP A 128 19.85 -2.78 6.65
CA ASP A 128 20.79 -2.27 7.65
C ASP A 128 20.55 -2.96 9.00
N PRO A 129 21.53 -3.70 9.54
CA PRO A 129 21.38 -4.41 10.80
C PRO A 129 21.17 -3.46 11.99
N GLU A 130 21.65 -2.21 11.95
CA GLU A 130 21.49 -1.26 13.06
C GLU A 130 20.05 -0.71 13.17
N LYS A 131 19.31 -0.71 12.06
CA LYS A 131 17.94 -0.19 12.00
C LYS A 131 16.88 -1.28 12.18
N CYS A 132 17.28 -2.54 12.32
CA CYS A 132 16.33 -3.65 12.45
C CYS A 132 16.62 -4.55 13.66
N ASN A 133 15.80 -4.40 14.70
CA ASN A 133 15.81 -5.25 15.89
C ASN A 133 15.27 -6.66 15.59
N VAL A 134 16.06 -7.50 14.92
CA VAL A 134 15.75 -8.92 14.77
C VAL A 134 16.37 -9.67 15.94
N LYS A 135 15.57 -10.12 16.91
CA LYS A 135 16.05 -11.07 17.93
C LYS A 135 16.42 -12.37 17.22
N ARG A 136 17.70 -12.77 17.33
CA ARG A 136 18.16 -14.13 16.94
C ARG A 136 17.30 -15.14 17.70
N LYS A 137 16.57 -15.98 16.98
CA LYS A 137 16.12 -17.26 17.54
C LYS A 137 17.25 -18.25 17.26
N GLY A 138 17.95 -18.64 18.31
CA GLY A 138 18.93 -19.73 18.28
C GLY A 138 18.26 -21.07 18.09
#